data_AF-A0A3Q1FCM1-F1
#
_entry.id   AF-A0A3Q1FCM1-F1
#
_cell.length_a   1.000
_cell.length_b   1.000
_cell.length_c   1.000
_cell.angle_alpha   90.00
_cell.angle_beta   90.00
_cell.angle_gamma   90.00
#
_symmetry.space_group_name_H-M   'P 1'
#
loop_
_entity.id
_entity.type
_entity.pdbx_description
1 polymer ?
#
loop_
_entity_poly.entity_id
_entity_poly.type
_entity_poly.pdbx_seq_one_letter_code
_entity_poly.pdbx_strand_id
1 'polypeptide(L)'
;MSVKVAVVTGSNKGIGLAIVRALCKQYQGDVYLTSRDVGRGEEAVKSLSSEGLNPKFHQLDINDLSSITAAAAFFKEKYGGVDILINNAAILFKEGDTTPFAVQAEVTLKTNFFATRDMLTHFLPLIKVRVETRTLVINKCSKLLKSKCAKFTETKEEPKKSQSSTCCQTKKH
;
A
#
# COMPACT_ATOMS: atom_id res chain seq x y z
N MET A 1 -4.61 -20.76 -17.62
CA MET A 1 -4.64 -19.40 -17.02
C MET A 1 -3.51 -19.32 -16.00
N SER A 2 -2.70 -18.26 -15.98
CA SER A 2 -1.66 -18.10 -14.95
C SER A 2 -2.30 -17.86 -13.58
N VAL A 3 -1.72 -18.44 -12.53
CA VAL A 3 -2.15 -18.23 -11.14
C VAL A 3 -2.04 -16.73 -10.83
N LYS A 4 -3.09 -16.15 -10.24
CA LYS A 4 -3.07 -14.75 -9.83
C LYS A 4 -2.26 -14.58 -8.56
N VAL A 5 -1.57 -13.45 -8.40
CA VAL A 5 -0.71 -13.20 -7.25
C VAL A 5 -0.91 -11.82 -6.63
N ALA A 6 -1.07 -11.81 -5.30
CA ALA A 6 -1.08 -10.61 -4.47
C ALA A 6 0.19 -10.53 -3.62
N VAL A 7 0.83 -9.36 -3.57
CA VAL A 7 2.06 -9.12 -2.81
C VAL A 7 1.82 -7.99 -1.81
N VAL A 8 2.11 -8.23 -0.53
CA VAL A 8 1.99 -7.23 0.53
C VAL A 8 3.35 -6.96 1.14
N THR A 9 3.85 -5.73 1.03
CA THR A 9 5.17 -5.36 1.57
C THR A 9 5.15 -5.23 3.10
N GLY A 10 6.20 -5.69 3.79
CA GLY A 10 6.36 -5.49 5.24
C GLY A 10 5.21 -6.04 6.08
N SER A 11 4.76 -7.25 5.74
CA SER A 11 3.50 -7.85 6.22
C SER A 11 3.67 -8.90 7.31
N ASN A 12 4.84 -9.02 7.93
CA ASN A 12 5.05 -9.94 9.05
C ASN A 12 4.38 -9.50 10.37
N LYS A 13 3.82 -8.29 10.45
CA LYS A 13 3.11 -7.79 11.65
C LYS A 13 2.10 -6.70 11.33
N GLY A 14 1.28 -6.35 12.31
CA GLY A 14 0.41 -5.18 12.28
C GLY A 14 -0.58 -5.21 11.11
N ILE A 15 -0.73 -4.05 10.44
CA ILE A 15 -1.71 -3.88 9.35
C ILE A 15 -1.41 -4.83 8.18
N GLY A 16 -0.15 -4.96 7.77
CA GLY A 16 0.22 -5.85 6.68
C GLY A 16 -0.15 -7.31 6.93
N LEU A 17 0.03 -7.80 8.17
CA LEU A 17 -0.37 -9.16 8.54
C LEU A 17 -1.90 -9.34 8.47
N ALA A 18 -2.66 -8.35 8.94
CA ALA A 18 -4.11 -8.35 8.85
C ALA A 18 -4.61 -8.31 7.40
N ILE A 19 -3.91 -7.59 6.52
CA ILE A 19 -4.21 -7.56 5.08
C ILE A 19 -3.93 -8.92 4.45
N VAL A 20 -2.79 -9.55 4.72
CA VAL A 20 -2.48 -10.91 4.24
C VAL A 20 -3.56 -11.88 4.71
N ARG A 21 -3.94 -11.83 6.00
CA ARG A 21 -5.03 -12.65 6.56
C ARG A 21 -6.34 -12.46 5.79
N ALA A 22 -6.73 -11.22 5.51
CA ALA A 22 -7.95 -10.91 4.77
C ALA A 22 -7.87 -11.39 3.30
N LEU A 23 -6.73 -11.16 2.64
CA LEU A 23 -6.49 -11.64 1.28
C LEU A 23 -6.56 -13.16 1.20
N CYS A 24 -5.93 -13.89 2.12
CA CYS A 24 -6.00 -15.36 2.14
C CYS A 24 -7.43 -15.90 2.26
N LYS A 25 -8.37 -15.13 2.85
CA LYS A 25 -9.78 -15.53 2.99
C LYS A 25 -10.64 -15.20 1.76
N GLN A 26 -10.27 -14.19 0.99
CA GLN A 26 -11.15 -13.59 -0.03
C GLN A 26 -10.59 -13.66 -1.45
N TYR A 27 -9.26 -13.72 -1.57
CA TYR A 27 -8.57 -13.65 -2.85
C TYR A 27 -8.37 -15.05 -3.45
N GLN A 28 -8.79 -15.22 -4.70
CA GLN A 28 -8.60 -16.45 -5.46
C GLN A 28 -7.26 -16.41 -6.18
N GLY A 29 -6.19 -16.69 -5.43
CA GLY A 29 -4.81 -16.69 -5.93
C GLY A 29 -3.78 -16.87 -4.82
N ASP A 30 -2.52 -16.79 -5.19
CA ASP A 30 -1.42 -16.83 -4.24
C ASP A 30 -1.27 -15.48 -3.53
N VAL A 31 -1.10 -15.50 -2.20
CA VAL A 31 -0.87 -14.30 -1.39
C VAL A 31 0.52 -14.39 -0.79
N TYR A 32 1.38 -13.43 -1.12
CA TYR A 32 2.72 -13.32 -0.58
C TYR A 32 2.77 -12.34 0.59
N LEU A 33 3.11 -12.91 1.75
CA LEU A 33 3.65 -12.17 2.89
C LEU A 33 5.12 -11.90 2.61
N THR A 34 5.56 -10.68 2.88
CA THR A 34 6.97 -10.31 2.72
C THR A 34 7.50 -9.60 3.96
N SER A 35 8.79 -9.80 4.21
CA SER A 35 9.51 -9.13 5.28
C SER A 35 10.98 -9.06 4.93
N ARG A 36 11.68 -8.06 5.46
CA ARG A 36 13.14 -7.99 5.37
C ARG A 36 13.80 -9.08 6.21
N ASP A 37 13.14 -9.50 7.29
CA ASP A 37 13.64 -10.49 8.25
C ASP A 37 12.97 -11.85 7.95
N VAL A 38 13.79 -12.84 7.60
CA VAL A 38 13.31 -14.18 7.22
C VAL A 38 12.61 -14.87 8.39
N GLY A 39 13.22 -14.86 9.58
CA GLY A 39 12.67 -15.52 10.75
C GLY A 39 11.29 -14.97 11.13
N ARG A 40 11.15 -13.65 11.19
CA ARG A 40 9.85 -13.00 11.47
C ARG A 40 8.83 -13.24 10.36
N GLY A 41 9.27 -13.34 9.10
CA GLY A 41 8.43 -13.67 7.97
C GLY A 41 7.86 -15.09 8.06
N GLU A 42 8.72 -16.06 8.37
CA GLU A 42 8.34 -17.46 8.54
C GLU A 42 7.44 -17.68 9.76
N GLU A 43 7.72 -17.01 10.88
CA GLU A 43 6.85 -17.00 12.06
C GLU A 43 5.45 -16.49 11.73
N ALA A 44 5.35 -15.42 10.94
CA ALA A 44 4.09 -14.86 10.52
C ALA A 44 3.32 -15.80 9.58
N VAL A 45 4.01 -16.52 8.69
CA VAL A 45 3.39 -17.58 7.87
C VAL A 45 2.87 -18.70 8.76
N LYS A 46 3.67 -19.22 9.69
CA LYS A 46 3.23 -20.27 10.64
C LYS A 46 2.00 -19.85 11.44
N SER A 47 1.98 -18.60 11.91
CA SER A 47 0.86 -18.01 12.64
C SER A 47 -0.43 -17.97 11.80
N LEU A 48 -0.35 -17.63 10.51
CA LEU A 48 -1.51 -17.66 9.62
C LEU A 48 -1.89 -19.09 9.21
N SER A 49 -0.92 -20.00 9.10
CA SER A 49 -1.18 -21.41 8.81
C SER A 49 -1.90 -22.14 9.93
N SER A 50 -1.66 -21.77 11.20
CA SER A 50 -2.46 -22.31 12.31
C SER A 50 -3.91 -21.80 12.31
N GLU A 51 -4.21 -20.71 11.58
CA GLU A 51 -5.58 -20.25 11.31
C GLU A 51 -6.23 -20.96 10.09
N GLY A 52 -5.55 -21.93 9.47
CA GLY A 52 -6.02 -22.62 8.27
C GLY A 52 -5.81 -21.83 6.96
N LEU A 53 -4.97 -20.80 6.99
CA LEU A 53 -4.64 -19.98 5.81
C LEU A 53 -3.30 -20.41 5.20
N ASN A 54 -3.12 -20.19 3.90
CA ASN A 54 -1.92 -20.64 3.19
C ASN A 54 -1.16 -19.48 2.51
N PRO A 55 -0.67 -18.48 3.26
CA PRO A 55 0.19 -17.45 2.68
C PRO A 55 1.55 -18.04 2.28
N LYS A 56 2.15 -17.50 1.23
CA LYS A 56 3.53 -17.79 0.82
C LYS A 56 4.46 -16.71 1.39
N PHE A 57 5.72 -17.05 1.63
CA PHE A 57 6.73 -16.09 2.05
C PHE A 57 7.69 -15.75 0.89
N HIS A 58 8.10 -14.49 0.82
CA HIS A 58 9.26 -14.04 0.06
C HIS A 58 9.99 -12.95 0.84
N GLN A 59 11.30 -13.07 1.00
CA GLN A 59 12.11 -12.03 1.66
C GLN A 59 12.12 -10.77 0.78
N LEU A 60 11.86 -9.61 1.39
CA LEU A 60 11.90 -8.32 0.68
C LEU A 60 12.24 -7.20 1.67
N ASP A 61 13.38 -6.56 1.46
CA ASP A 61 13.70 -5.26 2.06
C ASP A 61 13.52 -4.15 1.03
N ILE A 62 12.54 -3.28 1.25
CA ILE A 62 12.27 -2.16 0.36
C ILE A 62 13.36 -1.08 0.39
N ASN A 63 14.27 -1.10 1.38
CA ASN A 63 15.41 -0.18 1.43
C ASN A 63 16.65 -0.72 0.69
N ASP A 64 16.58 -1.94 0.14
CA ASP A 64 17.65 -2.57 -0.62
C ASP A 64 17.21 -2.82 -2.06
N LEU A 65 17.79 -2.06 -2.99
CA LEU A 65 17.46 -2.14 -4.41
C LEU A 65 17.72 -3.53 -5.00
N SER A 66 18.72 -4.26 -4.49
CA SER A 66 19.01 -5.61 -4.95
C SER A 66 17.90 -6.58 -4.53
N SER A 67 17.38 -6.44 -3.30
CA SER A 67 16.23 -7.19 -2.79
C SER A 67 14.96 -6.91 -3.61
N ILE A 68 14.70 -5.63 -3.94
CA ILE A 68 13.58 -5.25 -4.82
C ILE A 68 13.71 -5.89 -6.21
N THR A 69 14.90 -5.80 -6.81
CA THR A 69 15.16 -6.32 -8.15
C THR A 69 15.00 -7.84 -8.21
N ALA A 70 15.52 -8.55 -7.20
CA ALA A 70 15.39 -10.00 -7.08
C ALA A 70 13.92 -10.42 -6.92
N ALA A 71 13.16 -9.73 -6.07
CA ALA A 71 11.74 -10.00 -5.90
C ALA A 71 10.94 -9.72 -7.18
N ALA A 72 11.23 -8.61 -7.87
CA ALA A 72 10.60 -8.26 -9.14
C ALA A 72 10.86 -9.34 -10.21
N ALA A 73 12.10 -9.81 -10.33
CA ALA A 73 12.47 -10.90 -11.23
C ALA A 73 11.72 -12.19 -10.88
N PHE A 74 11.67 -12.58 -9.60
CA PHE A 74 10.94 -13.75 -9.13
C PHE A 74 9.46 -13.71 -9.53
N PHE A 75 8.75 -12.59 -9.27
CA PHE A 75 7.33 -12.50 -9.60
C PHE A 75 7.08 -12.44 -11.11
N LYS A 76 7.99 -11.83 -11.87
CA LYS A 76 7.94 -11.83 -13.34
C LYS A 76 8.10 -13.25 -13.89
N GLU A 77 9.10 -13.99 -13.43
CA GLU A 77 9.39 -15.35 -13.91
C GLU A 77 8.29 -16.33 -13.52
N LYS A 78 7.88 -16.32 -12.24
CA LYS A 78 6.95 -17.32 -11.71
C LYS A 78 5.49 -17.07 -12.09
N TYR A 79 5.06 -15.81 -12.18
CA TYR A 79 3.66 -15.45 -12.38
C TYR A 79 3.40 -14.64 -13.66
N GLY A 80 4.44 -14.26 -14.40
CA GLY A 80 4.32 -13.32 -15.52
C GLY A 80 4.00 -11.89 -15.07
N GLY A 81 4.23 -11.56 -13.79
CA GLY A 81 3.88 -10.28 -13.18
C GLY A 81 2.96 -10.40 -11.97
N VAL A 82 2.55 -9.26 -11.41
CA VAL A 82 1.76 -9.15 -10.18
C VAL A 82 0.35 -8.63 -10.47
N ASP A 83 -0.66 -9.20 -9.80
CA ASP A 83 -2.06 -8.79 -9.94
C ASP A 83 -2.47 -7.75 -8.88
N ILE A 84 -1.95 -7.86 -7.66
CA ILE A 84 -2.19 -6.90 -6.57
C ILE A 84 -0.86 -6.57 -5.88
N LEU A 85 -0.53 -5.29 -5.77
CA LEU A 85 0.61 -4.80 -4.99
C LEU A 85 0.13 -3.86 -3.88
N ILE A 86 0.44 -4.20 -2.63
CA ILE A 86 0.13 -3.38 -1.46
C ILE A 86 1.44 -2.89 -0.84
N ASN A 87 1.68 -1.58 -0.96
CA ASN A 87 2.82 -0.90 -0.36
C ASN A 87 2.49 -0.56 1.10
N ASN A 88 2.79 -1.51 1.99
CA ASN A 88 2.51 -1.42 3.42
C ASN A 88 3.80 -1.30 4.27
N ALA A 89 4.96 -1.71 3.76
CA ALA A 89 6.23 -1.58 4.48
C ALA A 89 6.49 -0.12 4.85
N ALA A 90 6.56 0.16 6.15
CA ALA A 90 6.79 1.48 6.70
C ALA A 90 7.47 1.40 8.05
N ILE A 91 8.21 2.45 8.40
CA ILE A 91 8.77 2.69 9.73
C ILE A 91 8.00 3.85 10.38
N LEU A 92 7.73 3.68 11.67
CA LEU A 92 7.20 4.72 12.54
C LEU A 92 7.90 4.60 13.90
N PHE A 93 8.50 5.69 14.34
CA PHE A 93 9.06 5.79 15.68
C PHE A 93 7.92 5.83 16.71
N LYS A 94 8.16 5.25 17.89
CA LYS A 94 7.15 5.23 18.96
C LYS A 94 7.00 6.64 19.55
N GLU A 95 5.82 6.90 20.13
CA GLU A 95 5.66 8.10 20.96
C GLU A 95 6.66 8.03 22.13
N GLY A 96 7.41 9.12 22.35
CA GLY A 96 8.45 9.19 23.37
C GLY A 96 9.82 8.61 22.95
N ASP A 97 10.03 8.25 21.68
CA ASP A 97 11.35 7.85 21.18
C ASP A 97 12.36 9.02 21.29
N THR A 98 13.53 8.74 21.88
CA THR A 98 14.57 9.75 22.17
C THR A 98 15.49 10.04 20.99
N THR A 99 15.32 9.34 19.86
CA THR A 99 16.09 9.59 18.64
C THR A 99 15.91 11.05 18.19
N PRO A 100 16.96 11.78 17.78
CA PRO A 100 16.81 13.14 17.31
C PRO A 100 15.81 13.25 16.15
N PHE A 101 14.96 14.29 16.16
CA PHE A 101 13.90 14.45 15.17
C PHE A 101 14.41 14.41 13.72
N ALA A 102 15.57 15.03 13.44
CA ALA A 102 16.18 15.01 12.11
C ALA A 102 16.46 13.59 11.63
N VAL A 103 16.99 12.73 12.49
CA VAL A 103 17.25 11.31 12.19
C VAL A 103 15.94 10.55 12.00
N GLN A 104 14.94 10.81 12.86
CA GLN A 104 13.62 10.19 12.69
C GLN A 104 13.00 10.54 11.33
N ALA A 105 13.05 11.82 10.94
CA ALA A 105 12.52 12.32 9.68
C ALA A 105 13.24 11.69 8.48
N GLU A 106 14.58 11.66 8.52
CA GLU A 106 15.39 11.06 7.45
C GLU A 106 15.07 9.57 7.26
N VAL A 107 15.09 8.77 8.33
CA VAL A 107 14.78 7.34 8.26
C VAL A 107 13.34 7.11 7.79
N THR A 108 12.39 7.91 8.27
CA THR A 108 10.98 7.80 7.88
C THR A 108 10.79 8.12 6.39
N LEU A 109 11.40 9.19 5.88
CA LEU A 109 11.32 9.55 4.46
C LEU A 109 12.04 8.53 3.57
N LYS A 110 13.21 8.04 4.01
CA LYS A 110 13.95 6.99 3.32
C LYS A 110 13.08 5.76 3.09
N THR A 111 12.43 5.24 4.12
CA THR A 111 11.64 4.01 3.99
C THR A 111 10.22 4.24 3.45
N ASN A 112 9.49 5.23 3.97
CA ASN A 112 8.07 5.35 3.67
C ASN A 112 7.80 6.06 2.33
N PHE A 113 8.78 6.80 1.82
CA PHE A 113 8.66 7.51 0.56
C PHE A 113 9.64 6.99 -0.49
N PHE A 114 10.95 7.17 -0.29
CA PHE A 114 11.94 6.86 -1.33
C PHE A 114 11.99 5.35 -1.68
N ALA A 115 12.05 4.49 -0.67
CA ALA A 115 11.99 3.05 -0.87
C ALA A 115 10.65 2.57 -1.50
N THR A 116 9.53 3.22 -1.16
CA THR A 116 8.24 2.92 -1.80
C THR A 116 8.21 3.37 -3.27
N ARG A 117 8.79 4.53 -3.59
CA ARG A 117 9.01 4.95 -4.98
C ARG A 117 9.86 3.92 -5.73
N ASP A 118 10.95 3.45 -5.14
CA ASP A 118 11.86 2.49 -5.78
C ASP A 118 11.17 1.14 -6.01
N MET A 119 10.36 0.67 -5.05
CA MET A 119 9.46 -0.47 -5.23
C MET A 119 8.54 -0.28 -6.43
N LEU A 120 7.89 0.89 -6.54
CA LEU A 120 6.98 1.18 -7.65
C LEU A 120 7.70 1.23 -9.00
N THR A 121 8.90 1.82 -9.07
CA THR A 121 9.70 1.86 -10.30
C THR A 121 9.95 0.45 -10.86
N HIS A 122 10.15 -0.55 -10.00
CA HIS A 122 10.46 -1.93 -10.42
C HIS A 122 9.20 -2.78 -10.64
N PHE A 123 8.16 -2.56 -9.83
CA PHE A 123 6.96 -3.39 -9.88
C PHE A 123 5.90 -2.86 -10.85
N LEU A 124 5.80 -1.55 -11.10
CA LEU A 124 4.80 -0.98 -12.01
C LEU A 124 4.82 -1.62 -13.41
N PRO A 125 6.00 -1.85 -14.05
CA PRO A 125 6.04 -2.55 -15.33
C PRO A 125 5.59 -4.02 -15.27
N LEU A 126 5.55 -4.61 -14.07
CA LEU A 126 5.14 -5.99 -13.84
C LEU A 126 3.67 -6.11 -13.44
N ILE A 127 2.99 -4.98 -13.17
CA ILE A 127 1.58 -5.00 -12.83
C ILE A 127 0.78 -5.43 -14.06
N LYS A 128 0.07 -6.55 -13.94
CA LYS A 128 -0.81 -7.03 -15.01
C LYS A 128 -1.98 -6.07 -15.14
N VAL A 129 -2.13 -5.47 -16.31
CA VAL A 129 -3.30 -4.64 -16.63
C VAL A 129 -4.50 -5.58 -16.81
N ARG A 130 -5.34 -5.65 -15.78
CA ARG A 130 -6.70 -6.20 -15.87
C ARG A 130 -7.65 -5.19 -15.25
N VAL A 131 -8.93 -5.32 -15.58
CA VAL A 131 -10.00 -4.34 -15.35
C VAL A 131 -10.15 -3.84 -13.89
N GLU A 132 -9.41 -4.37 -12.92
CA GLU A 132 -9.48 -4.00 -11.50
C GLU A 132 -8.13 -4.03 -10.75
N THR A 133 -7.01 -3.66 -11.38
CA THR A 133 -5.74 -3.59 -10.63
C THR A 133 -5.71 -2.41 -9.66
N ARG A 134 -5.44 -2.65 -8.37
CA ARG A 134 -5.40 -1.61 -7.31
C ARG A 134 -4.04 -1.59 -6.61
N THR A 135 -3.34 -0.46 -6.70
CA THR A 135 -2.17 -0.16 -5.87
C THR A 135 -2.64 0.60 -4.63
N LEU A 136 -2.39 0.06 -3.44
CA LEU A 136 -2.74 0.70 -2.17
C LEU A 136 -1.46 1.11 -1.43
N VAL A 137 -1.37 2.39 -1.08
CA VAL A 137 -0.30 2.95 -0.23
C VAL A 137 -0.92 3.26 1.13
N ILE A 138 -0.44 2.60 2.18
CA ILE A 138 -0.95 2.79 3.54
C ILE A 138 0.03 3.64 4.33
N ASN A 139 -0.18 4.96 4.32
CA ASN A 139 0.58 5.89 5.14
C ASN A 139 -0.22 6.33 6.37
N LYS A 140 0.30 6.02 7.58
CA LYS A 140 -0.26 6.52 8.83
C LYS A 140 0.31 7.91 9.14
N CYS A 141 -0.42 8.97 8.78
CA CYS A 141 -0.06 10.34 9.17
C CYS A 141 -0.28 10.56 10.68
N SER A 142 0.59 11.36 11.32
CA SER A 142 0.42 11.76 12.72
C SER A 142 -0.86 12.58 12.91
N LYS A 143 -1.46 12.53 14.11
CA LYS A 143 -2.66 13.34 14.44
C LYS A 143 -2.41 14.84 14.21
N LEU A 144 -1.20 15.31 14.48
CA LEU A 144 -0.78 16.70 14.31
C LEU A 144 -0.64 17.10 12.84
N LEU A 145 -0.17 16.21 11.96
CA LEU A 145 -0.11 16.49 10.52
C LEU A 145 -1.53 16.50 9.93
N LYS A 146 -2.40 15.59 10.38
CA LYS A 146 -3.81 15.54 9.96
C LYS A 146 -4.57 16.82 10.31
N SER A 147 -4.36 17.37 11.52
CA SER A 147 -4.99 18.63 11.94
C SER A 147 -4.40 19.86 11.25
N LYS A 148 -3.12 19.84 10.84
CA LYS A 148 -2.49 20.94 10.10
C LYS A 148 -2.84 20.92 8.60
N CYS A 149 -2.92 19.77 7.97
CA CYS A 149 -3.28 19.65 6.54
C CYS A 149 -4.78 19.91 6.27
N ALA A 150 -5.67 19.64 7.23
CA ALA A 150 -7.10 19.95 7.10
C ALA A 150 -7.38 21.45 6.87
N LYS A 151 -6.47 22.32 7.31
CA LYS A 151 -6.57 23.78 7.10
C LYS A 151 -6.15 24.24 5.70
N PHE A 152 -5.51 23.39 4.91
CA PHE A 152 -5.02 23.75 3.56
C PHE A 152 -6.05 23.43 2.46
N THR A 153 -7.11 22.68 2.78
CA THR A 153 -8.14 22.25 1.82
C THR A 153 -9.36 23.18 1.73
N GLU A 154 -9.43 24.27 2.50
CA GLU A 154 -10.61 25.16 2.52
C GLU A 154 -10.56 26.36 1.56
N THR A 155 -9.54 26.53 0.73
CA THR A 155 -9.53 27.62 -0.27
C THR A 155 -9.39 27.09 -1.68
N LYS A 156 -10.54 26.76 -2.28
CA LYS A 156 -10.97 27.06 -3.67
C LYS A 156 -12.17 26.16 -4.04
N GLU A 157 -13.36 26.54 -3.59
CA GLU A 157 -14.57 26.28 -4.40
C GLU A 157 -14.81 27.53 -5.26
N GLU A 158 -14.65 27.40 -6.58
CA GLU A 158 -15.24 28.33 -7.53
C GLU A 158 -16.76 28.13 -7.59
N PRO A 159 -17.55 29.20 -7.77
CA PRO A 159 -19.00 29.16 -7.56
C PRO A 159 -19.71 28.39 -8.68
N LYS A 160 -20.44 27.33 -8.30
CA LYS A 160 -21.41 26.67 -9.18
C LYS A 160 -22.57 27.63 -9.47
N LYS A 161 -22.77 27.95 -10.76
CA LYS A 161 -23.96 28.65 -11.26
C LYS A 161 -25.23 27.90 -10.84
N SER A 162 -26.08 28.57 -10.09
CA SER A 162 -27.42 28.14 -9.74
C SER A 162 -28.33 28.20 -10.98
N GLN A 163 -28.91 27.06 -11.37
CA GLN A 163 -30.17 27.05 -12.11
C GLN A 163 -31.25 26.51 -11.19
N SER A 164 -32.11 27.41 -10.72
CA SER A 164 -33.48 27.11 -10.33
C SER A 164 -34.36 28.23 -10.89
N SER A 165 -35.32 27.80 -11.71
CA SER A 165 -36.43 28.53 -12.31
C SER A 165 -37.14 29.49 -11.35
N THR A 166 -37.85 30.51 -11.85
CA THR A 166 -39.33 30.48 -12.01
C THR A 166 -39.85 31.81 -12.63
N CYS A 167 -40.95 31.69 -13.39
CA CYS A 167 -42.06 32.65 -13.49
C CYS A 167 -41.99 33.76 -14.58
N CYS A 168 -42.74 33.57 -15.68
CA CYS A 168 -44.03 34.25 -15.87
C CYS A 168 -44.65 33.85 -17.22
N GLN A 169 -45.86 33.28 -17.17
CA GLN A 169 -46.79 33.19 -18.30
C GLN A 169 -47.61 34.47 -18.42
N THR A 170 -48.33 34.57 -19.56
CA THR A 170 -49.40 35.51 -19.98
C THR A 170 -48.91 36.70 -20.80
N LYS A 171 -49.55 37.15 -21.90
CA LYS A 171 -50.76 36.79 -22.67
C LYS A 171 -50.81 37.74 -23.89
N LYS A 172 -51.35 37.28 -25.04
CA LYS A 172 -52.03 38.07 -26.12
C LYS A 172 -51.17 39.12 -26.86
N HIS A 173 -51.23 39.35 -28.16
CA HIS A 173 -52.19 39.10 -29.24
C HIS A 173 -51.43 38.78 -30.53
#